data_AF-A0A2V9TPL6-F1
#
_entry.id   AF-A0A2V9TPL6-F1
#
_cell.length_a   1.000
_cell.length_b   1.000
_cell.length_c   1.000
_cell.angle_alpha   90.00
_cell.angle_beta   90.00
_cell.angle_gamma   90.00
#
_symmetry.space_group_name_H-M   'P 1'
#
loop_
_entity.id
_entity.type
_entity.pdbx_description
1 polymer ?
#
loop_
_entity_poly.entity_id
_entity_poly.type
_entity_poly.pdbx_seq_one_letter_code
_entity_poly.pdbx_strand_id
1 'polypeptide(L)'
;MDEALRKRWLMAEQDQRISEAIEREQGWLRNFIQRRVADQGDAEDILQDVFYELVEAYRMMKPAEQVTAWLFRVTRNRIIECYRGYFGAAI
;
A
#
# COMPACT_ATOMS: atom_id res chain seq x y z
N MET A 1 31.19 10.33 10.77
CA MET A 1 29.78 10.70 10.58
C MET A 1 28.95 9.77 11.46
N ASP A 2 28.04 10.31 12.26
CA ASP A 2 27.26 9.54 13.27
C ASP A 2 26.29 8.55 12.60
N GLU A 3 26.19 7.34 13.16
CA GLU A 3 25.30 6.26 12.74
C GLU A 3 23.82 6.66 12.84
N ALA A 4 23.45 7.44 13.86
CA ALA A 4 22.08 7.94 14.03
C ALA A 4 21.68 8.89 12.89
N LEU A 5 22.62 9.74 12.45
CA LEU A 5 22.43 10.63 11.30
C LEU A 5 22.24 9.80 10.03
N ARG A 6 23.08 8.79 9.78
CA ARG A 6 22.97 7.91 8.61
C ARG A 6 21.62 7.20 8.56
N LYS A 7 21.15 6.66 9.69
CA LYS A 7 19.84 6.01 9.79
C LYS A 7 18.71 6.98 9.48
N ARG A 8 18.76 8.21 10.01
CA ARG A 8 17.76 9.25 9.75
C ARG A 8 17.67 9.62 8.27
N TRP A 9 18.81 9.77 7.59
CA TRP A 9 18.85 10.04 6.15
C TRP A 9 18.23 8.91 5.33
N LEU A 10 18.54 7.66 5.65
CA LEU A 10 17.98 6.50 4.97
C LEU A 10 16.45 6.40 5.15
N MET A 11 15.95 6.70 6.35
CA MET A 11 14.51 6.74 6.61
C MET A 11 13.82 7.85 5.80
N ALA A 12 14.40 9.05 5.76
CA ALA A 12 13.84 10.16 5.00
C ALA A 12 13.82 9.88 3.48
N GLU A 13 14.85 9.20 2.95
CA GLU A 13 14.87 8.76 1.56
C GLU A 13 13.77 7.72 1.27
N GLN A 14 13.55 6.77 2.19
CA GLN A 14 12.45 5.82 2.07
C GLN A 14 11.08 6.52 2.11
N ASP A 15 10.89 7.46 3.03
CA ASP A 15 9.64 8.22 3.19
C ASP A 15 9.31 9.02 1.91
N GLN A 16 10.33 9.61 1.28
CA GLN A 16 10.19 10.29 0.00
C GLN A 16 9.73 9.32 -1.10
N ARG A 17 10.40 8.17 -1.24
CA ARG A 17 10.05 7.18 -2.27
C ARG A 17 8.68 6.54 -2.04
N ILE A 18 8.26 6.39 -0.79
CA ILE A 18 6.91 5.93 -0.42
C ILE A 18 5.88 6.97 -0.84
N SER A 19 6.10 8.24 -0.48
CA SER A 19 5.19 9.34 -0.83
C SER A 19 5.00 9.45 -2.34
N GLU A 20 6.08 9.41 -3.11
CA GLU A 20 6.04 9.42 -4.58
C GLU A 20 5.27 8.23 -5.17
N ALA A 21 5.39 7.04 -4.57
CA ALA A 21 4.64 5.87 -4.98
C ALA A 21 3.15 6.01 -4.64
N ILE A 22 2.81 6.49 -3.45
CA ILE A 22 1.41 6.72 -3.05
C ILE A 22 0.77 7.73 -3.99
N GLU A 23 1.39 8.90 -4.20
CA GLU A 23 0.86 9.96 -5.07
C GLU A 23 0.61 9.46 -6.49
N ARG A 24 1.55 8.67 -7.04
CA ARG A 24 1.42 8.12 -8.40
C ARG A 24 0.31 7.09 -8.53
N GLU A 25 0.11 6.25 -7.53
CA GLU A 25 -0.75 5.06 -7.64
C GLU A 25 -2.16 5.27 -7.05
N GLN A 26 -2.34 6.24 -6.15
CA GLN A 26 -3.61 6.45 -5.43
C GLN A 26 -4.82 6.69 -6.33
N GLY A 27 -4.65 7.46 -7.40
CA GLY A 27 -5.76 7.81 -8.28
C GLY A 27 -6.38 6.58 -8.97
N TRP A 28 -5.54 5.67 -9.48
CA TRP A 28 -6.05 4.48 -10.16
C TRP A 28 -6.52 3.42 -9.17
N LEU A 29 -5.85 3.28 -8.01
CA LEU A 29 -6.25 2.34 -6.96
C LEU A 29 -7.65 2.65 -6.44
N ARG A 30 -7.90 3.90 -6.06
CA ARG A 30 -9.21 4.36 -5.58
C ARG A 30 -10.31 4.06 -6.61
N ASN A 31 -10.09 4.40 -7.87
CA ASN A 31 -11.03 4.12 -8.96
C ASN A 31 -11.23 2.61 -9.19
N PHE A 32 -10.17 1.81 -9.06
CA PHE A 32 -10.22 0.36 -9.26
C PHE A 32 -11.05 -0.33 -8.18
N ILE A 33 -10.88 0.08 -6.92
CA ILE A 33 -11.58 -0.45 -5.74
C ILE A 33 -13.05 -0.03 -5.77
N GLN A 34 -13.34 1.26 -5.97
CA GLN A 34 -14.71 1.79 -6.01
C GLN A 34 -15.58 1.18 -7.12
N ARG A 35 -14.97 0.69 -8.20
CA ARG A 35 -15.69 -0.04 -9.26
C ARG A 35 -16.10 -1.46 -8.88
N ARG A 36 -15.56 -2.00 -7.78
CA ARG A 36 -15.78 -3.39 -7.34
C ARG A 36 -16.49 -3.45 -6.00
N VAL A 37 -16.11 -2.58 -5.07
CA VAL A 37 -16.64 -2.54 -3.72
C VAL A 37 -17.69 -1.43 -3.65
N ALA A 38 -18.94 -1.81 -3.40
CA ALA A 38 -20.08 -0.89 -3.43
C ALA A 38 -20.18 -0.07 -2.13
N ASP A 39 -19.82 -0.67 -1.00
CA ASP A 39 -19.73 0.04 0.27
C ASP A 39 -18.51 0.96 0.29
N GLN A 40 -18.72 2.21 0.69
CA GLN A 40 -17.66 3.22 0.68
C GLN A 40 -16.67 3.04 1.84
N GLY A 41 -17.13 2.51 2.98
CA GLY A 41 -16.27 2.21 4.13
C GLY A 41 -15.32 1.08 3.79
N ASP A 42 -15.85 -0.04 3.30
CA ASP A 42 -15.05 -1.19 2.86
C ASP A 42 -14.03 -0.79 1.76
N ALA A 43 -14.44 0.08 0.83
CA ALA A 43 -13.56 0.56 -0.23
C ALA A 43 -12.40 1.42 0.30
N GLU A 44 -12.65 2.27 1.29
CA GLU A 44 -11.63 3.11 1.91
C GLU A 44 -10.69 2.27 2.78
N ASP A 45 -11.23 1.31 3.54
CA ASP A 45 -10.41 0.44 4.37
C ASP A 45 -9.48 -0.43 3.51
N ILE A 46 -9.97 -0.99 2.39
CA ILE A 46 -9.12 -1.73 1.42
C ILE A 46 -8.01 -0.83 0.88
N LEU A 47 -8.32 0.43 0.57
CA LEU A 47 -7.33 1.38 0.06
C LEU A 47 -6.23 1.64 1.12
N GLN A 48 -6.62 1.78 2.39
CA GLN A 48 -5.69 1.95 3.50
C GLN A 48 -4.81 0.71 3.70
N ASP A 49 -5.39 -0.50 3.69
CA ASP A 49 -4.64 -1.76 3.82
C ASP A 49 -3.61 -1.93 2.69
N VAL A 50 -4.00 -1.63 1.45
CA VAL A 50 -3.09 -1.69 0.29
C VAL A 50 -1.90 -0.74 0.47
N PHE A 51 -2.13 0.48 0.96
CA PHE A 51 -1.03 1.42 1.23
C PHE A 51 -0.20 1.03 2.43
N TYR A 52 -0.81 0.46 3.47
CA TYR A 52 -0.07 -0.08 4.60
C TYR A 52 0.91 -1.15 4.15
N GLU A 53 0.46 -2.12 3.34
CA GLU A 53 1.36 -3.13 2.77
C GLU A 53 2.45 -2.51 1.88
N LEU A 54 2.14 -1.45 1.14
CA LEU A 54 3.13 -0.75 0.31
C LEU A 54 4.23 -0.15 1.18
N VAL A 55 3.87 0.53 2.27
CA VAL A 55 4.83 1.07 3.24
C VAL A 55 5.69 -0.05 3.81
N GLU A 56 5.08 -1.14 4.28
CA GLU A 56 5.81 -2.29 4.84
C GLU A 56 6.79 -2.90 3.83
N ALA A 57 6.40 -3.05 2.56
CA ALA A 57 7.29 -3.56 1.51
C ALA A 57 8.54 -2.67 1.33
N TYR A 58 8.37 -1.35 1.38
CA TYR A 58 9.48 -0.40 1.33
C TYR A 58 10.37 -0.46 2.57
N ARG A 59 9.76 -0.57 3.77
CA ARG A 59 10.51 -0.70 5.04
C ARG A 59 11.34 -1.97 5.10
N MET A 60 10.84 -3.07 4.54
CA MET A 60 11.55 -4.34 4.44
C MET A 60 12.63 -4.35 3.33
N MET A 61 12.90 -3.21 2.68
CA MET A 61 13.83 -3.10 1.55
C MET A 61 13.55 -4.11 0.43
N LYS A 62 12.28 -4.45 0.22
CA LYS A 62 11.81 -5.24 -0.92
C LYS A 62 10.98 -4.35 -1.83
N PRO A 63 11.54 -3.28 -2.43
CA PRO A 63 10.80 -2.56 -3.44
C PRO A 63 10.52 -3.56 -4.57
N ALA A 64 9.23 -3.84 -4.81
CA ALA A 64 8.86 -4.64 -5.97
C ALA A 64 9.41 -3.92 -7.21
N GLU A 65 10.17 -4.61 -8.06
CA GLU A 65 10.71 -4.05 -9.31
C GLU A 65 9.59 -3.40 -10.15
N GLN A 66 8.36 -3.89 -9.99
CA GLN A 66 7.15 -3.35 -10.61
C GLN A 66 6.06 -3.12 -9.55
N VAL A 67 6.12 -1.96 -8.88
CA VAL A 67 5.16 -1.53 -7.83
C VAL A 67 3.70 -1.65 -8.27
N THR A 68 3.37 -1.18 -9.48
CA THR A 68 1.99 -1.25 -10.00
C THR A 68 1.48 -2.69 -10.12
N ALA A 69 2.29 -3.62 -10.66
CA ALA A 69 1.91 -5.03 -10.79
C ALA A 69 1.70 -5.70 -9.43
N TRP A 70 2.56 -5.36 -8.46
CA TRP A 70 2.42 -5.82 -7.09
C TRP A 70 1.14 -5.26 -6.43
N LEU A 71 0.85 -3.96 -6.59
CA LEU A 71 -0.36 -3.32 -6.08
C LEU A 71 -1.64 -3.94 -6.67
N PHE A 72 -1.64 -4.30 -7.96
CA PHE A 72 -2.77 -5.03 -8.55
C PHE A 72 -3.04 -6.35 -7.83
N ARG A 73 -1.98 -7.10 -7.48
CA ARG A 73 -2.11 -8.38 -6.77
C ARG A 73 -2.67 -8.18 -5.36
N VAL A 74 -2.08 -7.26 -4.60
CA VAL A 74 -2.49 -6.95 -3.22
C VAL A 74 -3.94 -6.47 -3.20
N THR A 75 -4.28 -5.48 -4.02
CA THR A 75 -5.63 -4.91 -4.11
C THR A 75 -6.67 -5.98 -4.47
N ARG A 76 -6.35 -6.86 -5.42
CA ARG A 76 -7.24 -7.97 -5.80
C ARG A 76 -7.47 -8.93 -4.63
N ASN A 77 -6.43 -9.25 -3.86
CA ASN A 77 -6.55 -10.14 -2.71
C ASN A 77 -7.45 -9.52 -1.62
N ARG A 78 -7.24 -8.25 -1.29
CA ARG A 78 -8.05 -7.52 -0.29
C ARG A 78 -9.53 -7.44 -0.68
N ILE A 79 -9.83 -7.18 -1.94
CA ILE A 79 -11.22 -7.22 -2.45
C ILE A 79 -11.82 -8.63 -2.27
N ILE A 80 -11.06 -9.68 -2.55
CA ILE A 80 -11.54 -11.06 -2.39
C ILE A 80 -11.77 -11.39 -0.91
N GLU A 81 -10.90 -10.94 -0.01
CA GLU A 81 -11.04 -11.10 1.44
C GLU A 81 -12.28 -10.37 1.98
N CYS A 82 -12.53 -9.14 1.50
CA CYS A 82 -13.74 -8.38 1.77
C CYS A 82 -14.99 -9.19 1.41
N TYR A 83 -15.07 -9.74 0.20
CA TYR A 83 -16.21 -10.59 -0.20
C TYR A 83 -16.33 -11.89 0.59
N ARG A 84 -15.26 -12.34 1.24
CA ARG A 84 -15.25 -13.54 2.10
C ARG A 84 -15.56 -13.24 3.56
N GLY A 85 -15.71 -11.97 3.93
CA GLY A 85 -15.92 -11.55 5.32
C GLY A 85 -14.68 -11.71 6.20
N TYR A 86 -13.49 -11.84 5.62
CA TYR A 86 -12.22 -11.89 6.38
C TYR A 86 -11.61 -10.50 6.64
N PHE A 87 -12.36 -9.46 6.30
CA PHE A 87 -11.90 -8.08 6.42
C PHE A 87 -11.72 -7.72 7.90
N GLY A 88 -10.49 -7.35 8.29
CA GLY A 88 -10.08 -7.15 9.70
C GLY A 88 -9.48 -8.36 10.43
N ALA A 89 -9.45 -9.56 9.82
CA ALA A 89 -8.87 -10.77 10.45
C ALA A 89 -7.40 -11.03 10.05
N ALA A 90 -6.83 -10.23 9.14
CA ALA A 90 -5.57 -10.51 8.46
C ALA A 90 -4.47 -9.45 8.71
N ILE A 91 -4.51 -8.78 9.86
CA ILE A 91 -3.43 -7.89 10.34
C ILE A 91 -2.95 -8.41 11.71
#